data_AF-A0A3C1Z145-F1
#
_entry.id   AF-A0A3C1Z145-F1
#
_cell.length_a   1.000
_cell.length_b   1.000
_cell.length_c   1.000
_cell.angle_alpha   90.00
_cell.angle_beta   90.00
_cell.angle_gamma   90.00
#
_symmetry.space_group_name_H-M   'P 1'
#
loop_
_entity.id
_entity.type
_entity.pdbx_description
1 polymer ?
#
loop_
_entity_poly.entity_id
_entity_poly.type
_entity_poly.pdbx_seq_one_letter_code
_entity_poly.pdbx_strand_id
1 'polypeptide(L)'
;MARKDGKDRGIVEKPAGSGKWWVRLTINGREKWFRATNKSQAKALYGRLKAEAREGTYFPEKYKQTKQITLRAWINRHLEGCSNRSVANSRR
;
A
#
# COMPACT_ATOMS: atom_id res chain seq x y z
N MET A 1 8.39 18.78 16.93
CA MET A 1 7.07 18.30 17.43
C MET A 1 7.31 17.51 18.73
N ALA A 2 7.37 18.22 19.86
CA ALA A 2 7.60 17.60 21.16
C ALA A 2 6.33 16.87 21.63
N ARG A 3 6.47 15.60 22.03
CA ARG A 3 5.34 14.72 22.39
C ARG A 3 5.17 14.70 23.91
N LYS A 4 3.91 14.73 24.37
CA LYS A 4 3.51 14.63 25.78
C LYS A 4 4.17 13.37 26.40
N ASP A 5 4.99 13.57 27.44
CA ASP A 5 5.76 12.57 28.19
C ASP A 5 6.88 11.81 27.45
N GLY A 6 7.27 12.20 26.23
CA GLY A 6 8.35 11.53 25.49
C GLY A 6 8.07 10.06 25.13
N LYS A 7 6.88 9.54 25.43
CA LYS A 7 6.46 8.17 25.09
C LYS A 7 6.03 8.10 23.63
N ASP A 8 6.75 7.31 22.85
CA ASP A 8 6.42 7.04 21.46
C ASP A 8 5.18 6.14 21.38
N ARG A 9 4.00 6.72 21.12
CA ARG A 9 2.77 5.97 20.86
C ARG A 9 2.97 5.05 19.65
N GLY A 10 2.75 3.75 19.87
CA GLY A 10 2.81 2.73 18.82
C GLY A 10 4.20 2.13 18.58
N ILE A 11 5.25 2.59 19.26
CA ILE A 11 6.56 1.93 19.20
C ILE A 11 6.75 1.13 20.47
N VAL A 12 6.69 -0.19 20.36
CA VAL A 12 6.77 -1.10 21.51
C VAL A 12 7.93 -2.06 21.34
N GLU A 13 8.72 -2.24 22.39
CA GLU A 13 9.72 -3.30 22.44
C GLU A 13 9.05 -4.57 22.98
N LYS A 14 9.15 -5.68 22.25
CA LYS A 14 8.54 -6.95 22.67
C LYS A 14 9.41 -8.13 22.24
N PRO A 15 9.95 -8.93 23.18
CA PRO A 15 9.99 -8.75 24.65
C PRO A 15 10.86 -7.56 25.09
N ALA A 16 10.57 -6.95 26.24
CA ALA A 16 11.31 -5.79 26.75
C ALA A 16 12.78 -6.14 27.03
N GLY A 17 13.72 -5.30 26.59
CA GLY A 17 15.16 -5.54 26.72
C GLY A 17 15.75 -6.53 25.69
N SER A 18 14.98 -6.97 24.70
CA SER A 18 15.45 -7.90 23.66
C SER A 18 16.02 -7.22 22.42
N GLY A 19 15.92 -5.88 22.33
CA GLY A 19 16.27 -5.13 21.13
C GLY A 19 15.31 -5.36 19.97
N LYS A 20 14.21 -6.12 20.12
CA LYS A 20 13.20 -6.32 19.07
C LYS A 20 12.11 -5.26 19.18
N TRP A 21 12.13 -4.33 18.24
CA TRP A 21 11.17 -3.22 18.18
C TRP A 21 9.99 -3.56 17.28
N TRP A 22 8.83 -3.06 17.64
CA TRP A 22 7.60 -3.23 16.90
C TRP A 22 6.91 -1.88 16.74
N VAL A 23 6.35 -1.66 15.56
CA VAL A 23 5.53 -0.50 15.23
C VAL A 23 4.09 -0.97 15.08
N ARG A 24 3.23 -0.57 16.01
CA ARG A 24 1.78 -0.74 15.99
C ARG A 24 1.16 0.47 15.31
N LEU A 25 0.44 0.23 14.23
CA LEU A 25 -0.28 1.24 13.48
C LEU A 25 -1.70 0.75 13.18
N THR A 26 -2.70 1.58 13.51
CA THR A 26 -4.10 1.31 13.19
C THR A 26 -4.46 2.02 11.89
N ILE A 27 -4.82 1.27 10.86
CA ILE A 27 -5.25 1.79 9.56
C ILE A 27 -6.59 1.15 9.21
N ASN A 28 -7.58 1.95 8.84
CA ASN A 28 -8.91 1.47 8.43
C ASN A 28 -9.56 0.51 9.44
N GLY A 29 -9.45 0.83 10.74
CA GLY A 29 -9.99 0.02 11.84
C GLY A 29 -9.24 -1.30 12.12
N ARG A 30 -8.16 -1.60 11.38
CA ARG A 30 -7.33 -2.80 11.59
C ARG A 30 -5.98 -2.43 12.18
N GLU A 31 -5.55 -3.20 13.17
CA GLU A 31 -4.22 -3.07 13.75
C GLU A 31 -3.21 -3.85 12.94
N LYS A 32 -2.10 -3.19 12.58
CA LYS A 32 -0.95 -3.82 11.95
C LYS A 32 0.29 -3.64 12.82
N TRP A 33 1.09 -4.69 12.84
CA TRP A 33 2.33 -4.78 13.60
C TRP A 33 3.49 -4.96 12.62
N PHE A 34 4.49 -4.08 12.70
CA PHE A 34 5.69 -4.14 11.87
C PHE A 34 6.90 -4.34 12.75
N ARG A 35 7.69 -5.36 12.46
CA ARG A 35 8.95 -5.62 13.19
C ARG A 35 10.05 -4.69 12.68
N ALA A 36 10.84 -4.15 13.61
CA ALA A 36 12.02 -3.34 13.36
C ALA A 36 13.16 -3.83 14.26
N THR A 37 14.40 -3.74 13.76
CA THR A 37 15.58 -4.20 14.50
C THR A 37 16.03 -3.17 15.53
N ASN A 38 15.88 -1.88 15.24
CA ASN A 38 16.38 -0.80 16.11
C ASN A 38 15.28 0.24 16.42
N LYS A 39 15.38 0.91 17.58
CA LYS A 39 14.45 1.99 17.98
C LYS A 39 14.39 3.12 16.95
N SER A 40 15.53 3.53 16.42
CA SER A 40 15.63 4.58 15.40
C SER A 40 14.98 4.16 14.08
N GLN A 41 15.15 2.89 13.68
CA GLN A 41 14.48 2.34 12.51
C GLN A 41 12.96 2.26 12.72
N ALA A 42 12.50 1.85 13.91
CA ALA A 42 11.08 1.83 14.26
C ALA A 42 10.46 3.25 14.19
N LYS A 43 11.19 4.28 14.63
CA LYS A 43 10.76 5.69 14.51
C LYS A 43 10.64 6.15 13.06
N ALA A 44 11.65 5.87 12.24
CA ALA A 44 11.63 6.21 10.82
C ALA A 44 10.50 5.47 10.08
N LEU A 45 10.32 4.18 10.37
CA LEU A 45 9.26 3.35 9.82
C LEU A 45 7.88 3.87 10.22
N TYR A 46 7.66 4.18 11.50
CA TYR A 46 6.39 4.78 11.95
C TYR A 46 6.08 6.10 11.23
N GLY A 47 7.08 6.98 11.06
CA GLY A 47 6.93 8.24 10.34
C GLY A 47 6.51 8.03 8.88
N ARG A 48 7.19 7.13 8.16
CA ARG A 48 6.87 6.77 6.77
C ARG A 48 5.46 6.19 6.65
N LEU A 49 5.12 5.18 7.47
CA LEU A 49 3.82 4.54 7.40
C LEU A 49 2.67 5.51 7.73
N LYS A 50 2.88 6.47 8.63
CA LYS A 50 1.89 7.54 8.91
C LYS A 50 1.76 8.55 7.77
N ALA A 51 2.86 8.87 7.08
CA ALA A 51 2.81 9.72 5.89
C ALA A 51 2.04 9.02 4.76
N GLU A 52 2.37 7.77 4.47
CA GLU A 52 1.66 6.95 3.47
C GLU A 52 0.18 6.73 3.83
N ALA A 53 -0.15 6.54 5.11
CA ALA A 53 -1.54 6.45 5.57
C ALA A 53 -2.30 7.77 5.37
N ARG A 54 -1.62 8.92 5.56
CA ARG A 54 -2.20 10.25 5.33
C ARG A 54 -2.41 10.54 3.85
N GLU A 55 -1.48 10.10 3.01
CA GLU A 55 -1.55 10.28 1.55
C GLU A 55 -2.52 9.28 0.89
N GLY A 56 -3.03 8.29 1.62
CA GLY A 56 -3.92 7.26 1.08
C GLY A 56 -3.20 6.25 0.16
N THR A 57 -1.87 6.35 0.05
CA THR A 57 -1.01 5.52 -0.81
C THR A 57 -0.50 4.26 -0.10
N TYR A 58 -1.03 3.96 1.08
CA TYR A 58 -0.64 2.78 1.86
C TYR A 58 -1.05 1.49 1.14
N PHE A 59 -0.11 0.89 0.39
CA PHE A 59 -0.31 -0.19 -0.59
C PHE A 59 -1.06 0.23 -1.87
N PRO A 60 -0.35 0.78 -2.89
CA PRO A 60 -0.96 1.13 -4.17
C PRO A 60 -1.58 -0.07 -4.89
N GLU A 61 -1.17 -1.30 -4.61
CA GLU A 61 -1.73 -2.49 -5.27
C GLU A 61 -3.14 -2.87 -4.81
N LYS A 62 -3.51 -2.56 -3.55
CA LYS A 62 -4.89 -2.84 -3.06
C LYS A 62 -5.85 -1.68 -3.31
N TYR A 63 -5.34 -0.46 -3.55
CA TYR A 63 -6.14 0.75 -3.73
C TYR A 63 -6.03 1.38 -5.12
N LYS A 64 -5.22 0.84 -6.04
CA LYS A 64 -5.52 1.00 -7.46
C LYS A 64 -6.85 0.30 -7.66
N GLN A 65 -7.94 1.07 -7.56
CA GLN A 65 -9.17 0.69 -8.22
C GLN A 65 -8.74 0.35 -9.65
N THR A 66 -8.73 -0.93 -9.99
CA THR A 66 -8.67 -1.34 -11.38
C THR A 66 -9.81 -0.56 -12.00
N LYS A 67 -9.48 0.45 -12.83
CA LYS A 67 -10.49 1.29 -13.48
C LYS A 67 -11.58 0.34 -13.93
N GLN A 68 -12.79 0.46 -13.37
CA GLN A 68 -13.87 -0.44 -13.73
C GLN A 68 -13.97 -0.33 -15.24
N ILE A 69 -13.57 -1.39 -15.95
CA ILE A 69 -13.58 -1.38 -17.39
C ILE A 69 -15.05 -1.37 -17.74
N THR A 70 -15.54 -0.23 -18.22
CA THR A 70 -16.93 -0.14 -18.68
C THR A 70 -17.13 -1.16 -19.79
N LEU A 71 -18.35 -1.68 -19.93
CA LEU A 71 -18.69 -2.62 -21.00
C LEU A 71 -18.21 -2.11 -22.37
N ARG A 72 -18.35 -0.80 -22.61
CA ARG A 72 -17.83 -0.10 -23.81
C ARG A 72 -16.31 -0.21 -23.97
N ALA A 73 -15.53 0.02 -22.90
CA ALA A 73 -14.09 -0.09 -22.96
C ALA A 73 -13.63 -1.55 -23.22
N TRP A 74 -14.38 -2.53 -22.73
CA TRP A 74 -14.11 -3.95 -22.99
C TRP A 74 -14.42 -4.35 -24.43
N ILE A 75 -15.57 -3.91 -24.96
CA ILE A 75 -15.96 -4.11 -26.37
C ILE A 75 -14.93 -3.48 -27.31
N ASN A 76 -14.51 -2.24 -27.06
CA ASN A 76 -13.51 -1.56 -27.90
C ASN A 76 -12.18 -2.34 -27.93
N ARG A 77 -11.68 -2.79 -26.78
CA ARG A 77 -10.47 -3.62 -26.71
C ARG A 77 -10.62 -4.94 -27.47
N HIS A 78 -11.79 -5.58 -27.40
CA HIS A 78 -12.05 -6.81 -28.12
C HIS A 78 -12.05 -6.58 -29.65
N LEU A 79 -12.69 -5.50 -30.10
CA LEU A 79 -12.71 -5.11 -31.52
C LEU A 79 -11.33 -4.72 -32.04
N GLU A 80 -10.52 -3.99 -31.27
CA GLU A 80 -9.12 -3.69 -31.58
C GLU A 80 -8.29 -4.97 -31.77
N GLY A 81 -8.49 -5.98 -30.91
CA GLY A 81 -7.86 -7.29 -31.03
C GLY A 81 -8.36 -8.13 -32.22
N CYS A 82 -9.62 -7.95 -32.62
CA CYS A 82 -10.23 -8.64 -33.77
C CYS A 82 -9.88 -7.98 -35.12
N SER A 83 -9.65 -6.67 -35.17
CA SER A 83 -9.32 -5.93 -36.40
C SER A 83 -8.02 -6.42 -37.07
N ASN A 84 -7.08 -7.00 -36.32
CA ASN A 84 -5.85 -7.54 -36.90
C ASN A 84 -6.05 -8.87 -37.65
N ARG A 85 -7.13 -9.62 -37.37
CA ARG A 85 -7.43 -10.86 -38.10
C ARG A 85 -8.23 -10.62 -39.39
N SER A 86 -9.08 -9.60 -39.44
CA SER A 86 -9.87 -9.30 -40.65
C SER A 86 -9.02 -8.69 -41.78
N VAL A 87 -8.07 -7.81 -41.45
CA VAL A 87 -7.13 -7.24 -42.44
C VAL A 87 -6.20 -8.29 -43.05
N ALA A 88 -5.83 -9.32 -42.28
CA ALA A 88 -5.06 -10.46 -42.79
C ALA A 88 -5.88 -11.34 -43.75
N ASN A 89 -7.20 -11.39 -43.60
CA ASN A 89 -8.10 -12.20 -44.42
C ASN A 89 -8.62 -11.47 -45.67
N SER A 90 -8.55 -10.13 -45.71
CA SER A 90 -8.95 -9.31 -46.87
C SER A 90 -7.84 -9.08 -47.90
N ARG A 91 -6.62 -9.60 -47.65
CA ARG A 91 -5.45 -9.51 -48.54
C ARG A 91 -5.06 -10.86 -49.18
N ARG A 92 -5.93 -11.87 -49.05
CA ARG A 92 -5.85 -13.16 -49.75
C ARG A 92 -6.91 -13.20 -50.83
#